data_AF-A0A1V6I2W8-F1
#
_entry.id   AF-A0A1V6I2W8-F1
#
_cell.length_a   1.000
_cell.length_b   1.000
_cell.length_c   1.000
_cell.angle_alpha   90.00
_cell.angle_beta   90.00
_cell.angle_gamma   90.00
#
_symmetry.space_group_name_H-M   'P 1'
#
loop_
_entity.id
_entity.type
_entity.pdbx_description
1 polymer ?
#
loop_
_entity_poly.entity_id
_entity_poly.type
_entity_poly.pdbx_seq_one_letter_code
_entity_poly.pdbx_strand_id
1 'polypeptide(L)'
;MPSVVGPGTGSNSEAYCYVYGYDGTSISAAKATENYATYGVLYNWTAAMNGAESSDANPSGVQGICPDGWHLPSDAEWTQLTDYLGGEDVAGGKLKEAGYDHWQSPNAGANNESGFTALPGGGRGSNGSFGSIRNGGYWWSSTELDTYGAWRRRLSYSDGDVSWYGDIKSVGFSVRCLRD
;
A
#
# COMPACT_ATOMS: atom_id res chain seq x y z
N MET A 1 -3.23 14.34 0.41
CA MET A 1 -3.22 13.98 -1.02
C MET A 1 -3.17 15.25 -1.85
N PRO A 2 -2.10 15.45 -2.65
CA PRO A 2 -1.86 16.69 -3.41
C PRO A 2 -2.64 16.80 -4.73
N SER A 3 -3.02 15.67 -5.33
CA SER A 3 -3.78 15.61 -6.59
C SER A 3 -4.62 14.32 -6.64
N VAL A 4 -5.54 14.21 -7.58
CA VAL A 4 -6.23 12.95 -7.91
C VAL A 4 -6.51 12.91 -9.40
N VAL A 5 -6.39 11.73 -10.00
CA VAL A 5 -6.72 11.51 -11.41
C VAL A 5 -7.61 10.28 -11.56
N GLY A 6 -8.32 10.21 -12.68
CA GLY A 6 -9.06 9.02 -13.06
C GLY A 6 -8.13 7.82 -13.31
N PRO A 7 -8.61 6.59 -13.12
CA PRO A 7 -7.75 5.42 -13.12
C PRO A 7 -7.25 5.07 -14.53
N GLY A 8 -7.83 5.62 -15.60
CA GLY A 8 -7.27 5.48 -16.96
C GLY A 8 -5.90 6.15 -17.15
N THR A 9 -5.54 7.10 -16.28
CA THR A 9 -4.24 7.79 -16.30
C THR A 9 -3.22 6.98 -15.51
N GLY A 10 -2.01 6.80 -16.03
CA GLY A 10 -0.91 6.13 -15.33
C GLY A 10 0.45 6.51 -15.91
N SER A 11 1.50 6.44 -15.10
CA SER A 11 2.88 6.73 -15.51
C SER A 11 3.87 6.03 -14.58
N ASN A 12 5.08 5.77 -15.08
CA ASN A 12 6.22 5.31 -14.30
C ASN A 12 7.13 6.47 -13.83
N SER A 13 6.89 7.70 -14.29
CA SER A 13 7.73 8.88 -14.03
C SER A 13 6.96 10.10 -13.52
N GLU A 14 5.65 10.15 -13.75
CA GLU A 14 4.77 11.23 -13.25
C GLU A 14 4.04 10.75 -12.01
N ALA A 15 3.95 11.59 -10.99
CA ALA A 15 3.27 11.26 -9.74
C ALA A 15 1.73 11.30 -9.92
N TYR A 16 1.07 10.17 -9.65
CA TYR A 16 -0.39 10.07 -9.67
C TYR A 16 -0.93 9.41 -8.41
N CYS A 17 -2.06 9.96 -7.94
CA CYS A 17 -2.84 9.44 -6.83
C CYS A 17 -4.25 9.09 -7.33
N TYR A 18 -4.81 8.02 -6.78
CA TYR A 18 -6.11 7.48 -7.15
C TYR A 18 -6.94 7.22 -5.90
N VAL A 19 -8.26 7.28 -6.05
CA VAL A 19 -9.21 6.80 -5.05
C VAL A 19 -10.01 5.68 -5.69
N TYR A 20 -10.13 4.54 -5.00
CA TYR A 20 -10.77 3.36 -5.56
C TYR A 20 -12.20 3.67 -6.01
N GLY A 21 -12.51 3.38 -7.28
CA GLY A 21 -13.83 3.63 -7.88
C GLY A 21 -14.14 5.10 -8.19
N TYR A 22 -13.19 6.01 -8.03
CA TYR A 22 -13.35 7.42 -8.40
C TYR A 22 -12.69 7.70 -9.76
N ASP A 23 -13.47 8.24 -10.71
CA ASP A 23 -13.00 8.66 -12.03
C ASP A 23 -13.19 10.17 -12.20
N GLY A 24 -12.16 10.94 -11.86
CA GLY A 24 -12.19 12.39 -11.93
C GLY A 24 -10.94 13.04 -11.33
N THR A 25 -10.95 14.37 -11.27
CA THR A 25 -9.80 15.16 -10.81
C THR A 25 -10.11 16.08 -9.62
N SER A 26 -11.35 16.07 -9.13
CA SER A 26 -11.76 16.92 -8.00
C SER A 26 -11.38 16.29 -6.68
N ILE A 27 -10.43 16.91 -5.97
CA ILE A 27 -9.99 16.46 -4.64
C ILE A 27 -11.16 16.44 -3.65
N SER A 28 -12.03 17.45 -3.65
CA SER A 28 -13.17 17.51 -2.73
C SER A 28 -14.17 16.40 -3.00
N ALA A 29 -14.44 16.09 -4.27
CA ALA A 29 -15.33 14.99 -4.64
C ALA A 29 -14.72 13.63 -4.28
N ALA A 30 -13.42 13.42 -4.56
CA ALA A 30 -12.72 12.19 -4.19
C ALA A 30 -12.77 11.95 -2.67
N LYS A 31 -12.50 13.01 -1.88
CA LYS A 31 -12.55 12.96 -0.41
C LYS A 31 -13.93 12.66 0.18
N ALA A 32 -15.00 12.95 -0.58
CA ALA A 32 -16.36 12.67 -0.16
C ALA A 32 -16.82 11.23 -0.44
N THR A 33 -15.98 10.41 -1.11
CA THR A 33 -16.33 9.01 -1.40
C THR A 33 -16.10 8.11 -0.17
N GLU A 34 -16.92 7.06 -0.04
CA GLU A 34 -16.78 6.06 1.02
C GLU A 34 -15.45 5.32 0.97
N ASN A 35 -14.96 5.01 -0.24
CA ASN A 35 -13.68 4.35 -0.42
C ASN A 35 -12.52 5.22 0.03
N TYR A 36 -12.57 6.54 -0.17
CA TYR A 36 -11.57 7.44 0.40
C TYR A 36 -11.61 7.44 1.92
N ALA A 37 -12.81 7.55 2.51
CA ALA A 37 -12.96 7.56 3.96
C ALA A 37 -12.48 6.26 4.63
N THR A 38 -12.64 5.13 3.94
CA THR A 38 -12.33 3.79 4.48
C THR A 38 -10.91 3.35 4.15
N TYR A 39 -10.50 3.42 2.89
CA TYR A 39 -9.25 2.84 2.39
C TYR A 39 -8.20 3.89 2.02
N GLY A 40 -8.58 5.17 1.97
CA GLY A 40 -7.67 6.25 1.64
C GLY A 40 -7.34 6.32 0.16
N VAL A 41 -6.03 6.39 -0.13
CA VAL A 41 -5.48 6.76 -1.44
C VAL A 41 -4.51 5.71 -1.92
N LEU A 42 -4.56 5.43 -3.23
CA LEU A 42 -3.59 4.60 -3.92
C LEU A 42 -2.61 5.50 -4.68
N TYR A 43 -1.34 5.20 -4.59
CA TYR A 43 -0.24 5.95 -5.18
C TYR A 43 0.46 5.09 -6.20
N ASN A 44 0.83 5.64 -7.35
CA ASN A 44 1.92 5.03 -8.09
C ASN A 44 3.24 5.23 -7.33
N TRP A 45 4.25 4.40 -7.62
CA TRP A 45 5.47 4.41 -6.81
C TRP A 45 6.17 5.76 -6.85
N THR A 46 6.17 6.43 -8.01
CA THR A 46 6.69 7.80 -8.14
C THR A 46 6.00 8.80 -7.21
N ALA A 47 4.67 8.72 -7.05
CA ALA A 47 3.95 9.55 -6.10
C ALA A 47 4.24 9.19 -4.64
N ALA A 48 4.44 7.90 -4.34
CA ALA A 48 4.82 7.46 -3.00
C ALA A 48 6.20 8.04 -2.62
N MET A 49 7.18 7.90 -3.51
CA MET A 49 8.55 8.37 -3.29
C MET A 49 8.70 9.89 -3.31
N ASN A 50 7.78 10.63 -3.95
CA ASN A 50 7.77 12.10 -3.97
C ASN A 50 9.14 12.73 -4.30
N GLY A 51 9.88 12.12 -5.24
CA GLY A 51 11.20 12.56 -5.67
C GLY A 51 12.38 12.15 -4.78
N ALA A 52 12.15 11.41 -3.70
CA ALA A 52 13.21 10.83 -2.88
C ALA A 52 13.86 9.63 -3.57
N GLU A 53 15.15 9.43 -3.27
CA GLU A 53 15.90 8.26 -3.72
C GLU A 53 15.41 6.99 -3.02
N SER A 54 15.51 5.85 -3.72
CA SER A 54 15.22 4.54 -3.15
C SER A 54 16.18 4.20 -2.01
N SER A 55 15.67 3.51 -0.99
CA SER A 55 16.49 3.02 0.13
C SER A 55 15.96 1.68 0.62
N ASP A 56 16.90 0.75 0.84
CA ASP A 56 16.66 -0.52 1.52
C ASP A 56 17.20 -0.54 2.97
N ALA A 57 17.55 0.62 3.52
CA ALA A 57 18.07 0.70 4.88
C ALA A 57 16.97 0.50 5.93
N ASN A 58 17.37 0.17 7.16
CA ASN A 58 16.48 0.17 8.33
C ASN A 58 17.08 1.12 9.39
N PRO A 59 16.52 2.33 9.61
CA PRO A 59 15.35 2.88 8.91
C PRO A 59 15.66 3.31 7.47
N SER A 60 14.64 3.39 6.60
CA SER A 60 14.86 3.78 5.20
C SER A 60 15.37 5.22 5.03
N GLY A 61 14.90 6.12 5.90
CA GLY A 61 15.12 7.57 5.81
C GLY A 61 14.38 8.25 4.64
N VAL A 62 13.52 7.53 3.93
CA VAL A 62 12.80 8.04 2.75
C VAL A 62 11.50 8.69 3.20
N GLN A 63 11.47 10.01 3.38
CA GLN A 63 10.23 10.72 3.72
C GLN A 63 9.11 10.43 2.70
N GLY A 64 9.40 10.59 1.42
CA GLY A 64 8.42 10.42 0.36
C GLY A 64 7.17 11.27 0.56
N ILE A 65 5.99 10.65 0.45
CA ILE A 65 4.69 11.28 0.66
C ILE A 65 4.29 11.39 2.14
N CYS A 66 5.13 10.89 3.05
CA CYS A 66 4.85 10.92 4.48
C CYS A 66 4.99 12.33 5.08
N PRO A 67 4.27 12.62 6.18
CA PRO A 67 4.44 13.86 6.93
C PRO A 67 5.88 14.02 7.47
N ASP A 68 6.25 15.24 7.84
CA ASP A 68 7.55 15.50 8.47
C ASP A 68 7.74 14.67 9.76
N GLY A 69 8.92 14.08 9.92
CA GLY A 69 9.24 13.15 11.02
C GLY A 69 8.70 11.72 10.82
N TRP A 70 8.32 11.39 9.59
CA TRP A 70 7.89 10.06 9.18
C TRP A 70 8.53 9.68 7.82
N HIS A 71 8.72 8.38 7.60
CA HIS A 71 9.26 7.82 6.36
C HIS A 71 8.43 6.65 5.83
N LEU A 72 8.65 6.30 4.56
CA LEU A 72 8.14 5.09 3.93
C LEU A 72 8.99 3.88 4.33
N PRO A 73 8.39 2.74 4.70
CA PRO A 73 9.13 1.54 5.07
C PRO A 73 9.91 0.99 3.88
N SER A 74 11.16 0.57 4.13
CA SER A 74 11.94 -0.25 3.21
C SER A 74 11.57 -1.73 3.27
N ASP A 75 12.16 -2.53 2.37
CA ASP A 75 12.06 -3.99 2.41
C ASP A 75 12.70 -4.56 3.70
N ALA A 76 13.83 -3.99 4.13
CA ALA A 76 14.49 -4.36 5.38
C ALA A 76 13.64 -4.08 6.63
N GLU A 77 12.87 -2.98 6.66
CA GLU A 77 11.96 -2.67 7.77
C GLU A 77 10.73 -3.57 7.77
N TRP A 78 10.19 -3.87 6.59
CA TRP A 78 9.13 -4.86 6.47
C TRP A 78 9.59 -6.24 6.94
N THR A 79 10.80 -6.66 6.58
CA THR A 79 11.40 -7.93 7.02
C THR A 79 11.52 -7.98 8.54
N GLN A 80 12.00 -6.90 9.16
CA GLN A 80 12.07 -6.81 10.64
C GLN A 80 10.68 -6.94 11.28
N LEU A 81 9.66 -6.29 10.72
CA LEU A 81 8.29 -6.39 11.22
C LEU A 81 7.73 -7.81 11.07
N THR A 82 7.93 -8.46 9.93
CA THR A 82 7.43 -9.83 9.71
C THR A 82 8.13 -10.83 10.62
N ASP A 83 9.44 -10.71 10.81
CA ASP A 83 10.21 -11.57 11.73
C ASP A 83 9.74 -11.39 13.17
N TYR A 84 9.54 -10.15 13.61
CA TYR A 84 8.99 -9.85 14.94
C TYR A 84 7.62 -10.48 15.17
N LEU A 85 6.79 -10.58 14.12
CA LEU A 85 5.46 -11.19 14.17
C LEU A 85 5.48 -12.72 14.06
N GLY A 86 6.66 -13.34 14.01
CA GLY A 86 6.81 -14.80 13.99
C GLY A 86 7.03 -15.40 12.60
N GLY A 87 7.44 -14.58 11.63
CA GLY A 87 7.76 -15.00 10.27
C GLY A 87 6.61 -14.78 9.28
N GLU A 88 6.98 -14.82 7.99
CA GLU A 88 6.10 -14.46 6.88
C GLU A 88 4.83 -15.28 6.82
N ASP A 89 4.88 -16.59 7.11
CA ASP A 89 3.74 -17.52 7.06
C ASP A 89 2.57 -17.15 7.99
N VAL A 90 2.82 -16.36 9.04
CA VAL A 90 1.84 -16.03 10.08
C VAL A 90 1.66 -14.53 10.30
N ALA A 91 2.65 -13.71 9.90
CA ALA A 91 2.64 -12.28 10.15
C ALA A 91 1.45 -11.58 9.47
N GLY A 92 0.96 -12.10 8.34
CA GLY A 92 -0.14 -11.49 7.60
C GLY A 92 -1.44 -11.48 8.38
N GLY A 93 -1.76 -12.58 9.06
CA GLY A 93 -2.89 -12.64 9.99
C GLY A 93 -2.78 -11.59 11.11
N LYS A 94 -1.58 -11.41 11.66
CA LYS A 94 -1.33 -10.45 12.75
C LYS A 94 -1.38 -8.99 12.32
N LEU A 95 -1.18 -8.71 11.04
CA LEU A 95 -1.26 -7.38 10.45
C LEU A 95 -2.69 -6.98 10.08
N LYS A 96 -3.51 -7.94 9.61
CA LYS A 96 -4.87 -7.66 9.12
C LYS A 96 -5.80 -7.20 10.23
N GLU A 97 -6.73 -6.30 9.87
CA GLU A 97 -7.94 -6.07 10.65
C GLU A 97 -8.64 -7.41 10.95
N ALA A 98 -9.01 -7.61 12.21
CA ALA A 98 -9.73 -8.79 12.65
C ALA A 98 -11.20 -8.72 12.24
N GLY A 99 -11.83 -9.88 12.03
CA GLY A 99 -13.24 -9.96 11.61
C GLY A 99 -13.42 -9.76 10.11
N TYR A 100 -14.61 -9.29 9.70
CA TYR A 100 -15.06 -9.31 8.29
C TYR A 100 -15.70 -8.00 7.83
N ASP A 101 -15.53 -6.92 8.60
CA ASP A 101 -16.10 -5.62 8.28
C ASP A 101 -15.64 -5.18 6.87
N HIS A 102 -14.32 -5.21 6.65
CA HIS A 102 -13.74 -4.91 5.34
C HIS A 102 -13.21 -6.15 4.61
N TRP A 103 -12.61 -7.10 5.33
CA TRP A 103 -12.08 -8.33 4.71
C TRP A 103 -13.18 -9.32 4.34
N GLN A 104 -13.00 -10.01 3.22
CA GLN A 104 -13.82 -11.15 2.86
C GLN A 104 -13.45 -12.38 3.70
N SER A 105 -14.43 -13.25 3.98
CA SER A 105 -14.19 -14.58 4.55
C SER A 105 -13.31 -15.43 3.62
N PRO A 106 -12.28 -16.14 4.12
CA PRO A 106 -12.11 -16.53 5.53
C PRO A 106 -11.33 -15.54 6.41
N ASN A 107 -10.74 -14.48 5.84
CA ASN A 107 -9.78 -13.59 6.51
C ASN A 107 -8.76 -14.38 7.37
N ALA A 108 -8.12 -15.37 6.74
CA ALA A 108 -7.39 -16.42 7.44
C ALA A 108 -6.33 -15.86 8.38
N GLY A 109 -6.30 -16.36 9.62
CA GLY A 109 -5.35 -15.97 10.66
C GLY A 109 -5.51 -14.55 11.21
N ALA A 110 -6.50 -13.77 10.77
CA ALA A 110 -6.62 -12.37 11.13
C ALA A 110 -6.95 -12.17 12.62
N ASN A 111 -6.07 -11.49 13.35
CA ASN A 111 -6.27 -11.18 14.76
C ASN A 111 -5.82 -9.77 15.16
N ASN A 112 -5.19 -9.01 14.25
CA ASN A 112 -4.68 -7.66 14.46
C ASN A 112 -3.78 -7.48 15.70
N GLU A 113 -3.09 -8.54 16.16
CA GLU A 113 -2.22 -8.46 17.35
C GLU A 113 -1.11 -7.41 17.23
N SER A 114 -0.74 -7.05 15.99
CA SER A 114 0.25 -5.99 15.74
C SER A 114 -0.26 -4.56 15.96
N GLY A 115 -1.58 -4.35 15.98
CA GLY A 115 -2.20 -3.02 15.93
C GLY A 115 -2.05 -2.31 14.57
N PHE A 116 -1.44 -2.94 13.56
CA PHE A 116 -1.27 -2.35 12.22
C PHE A 116 -2.62 -2.03 11.57
N THR A 117 -3.61 -2.90 11.78
CA THR A 117 -4.99 -2.80 11.26
C THR A 117 -5.02 -2.66 9.74
N ALA A 118 -4.44 -3.64 9.04
CA ALA A 118 -4.34 -3.61 7.59
C ALA A 118 -5.72 -3.80 6.96
N LEU A 119 -6.10 -2.91 6.05
CA LEU A 119 -7.37 -2.96 5.32
C LEU A 119 -7.20 -3.45 3.88
N PRO A 120 -8.19 -4.15 3.31
CA PRO A 120 -8.14 -4.68 1.95
C PRO A 120 -8.60 -3.64 0.93
N GLY A 121 -7.86 -2.53 0.83
CA GLY A 121 -8.17 -1.42 -0.07
C GLY A 121 -8.01 -1.72 -1.56
N GLY A 122 -7.50 -2.91 -1.91
CA GLY A 122 -7.21 -3.29 -3.29
C GLY A 122 -6.07 -2.46 -3.91
N GLY A 123 -6.07 -2.40 -5.23
CA GLY A 123 -5.08 -1.63 -6.00
C GLY A 123 -5.60 -1.23 -7.37
N ARG A 124 -4.84 -0.36 -8.04
CA ARG A 124 -5.04 0.02 -9.45
C ARG A 124 -4.01 -0.70 -10.32
N GLY A 125 -4.45 -1.54 -11.24
CA GLY A 125 -3.56 -2.18 -12.22
C GLY A 125 -3.05 -1.20 -13.29
N SER A 126 -2.02 -1.59 -14.04
CA SER A 126 -1.44 -0.77 -15.10
C SER A 126 -2.41 -0.47 -16.26
N ASN A 127 -3.38 -1.35 -16.49
CA ASN A 127 -4.48 -1.16 -17.42
C ASN A 127 -5.54 -0.16 -16.93
N GLY A 128 -5.34 0.45 -15.76
CA GLY A 128 -6.28 1.41 -15.16
C GLY A 128 -7.53 0.79 -14.54
N SER A 129 -7.57 -0.54 -14.40
CA SER A 129 -8.65 -1.18 -13.65
C SER A 129 -8.34 -1.20 -12.16
N PHE A 130 -9.35 -0.93 -11.34
CA PHE A 130 -9.30 -1.22 -9.91
C PHE A 130 -9.66 -2.68 -9.65
N GLY A 131 -9.04 -3.29 -8.64
CA GLY A 131 -9.34 -4.67 -8.25
C GLY A 131 -8.92 -5.02 -6.84
N SER A 132 -9.33 -6.21 -6.39
CA SER A 132 -8.96 -6.82 -5.11
C SER A 132 -9.45 -6.11 -3.85
N ILE A 133 -10.35 -5.13 -3.94
CA ILE A 133 -11.01 -4.59 -2.75
C ILE A 133 -11.70 -5.74 -1.98
N ARG A 134 -11.63 -5.72 -0.66
CA ARG A 134 -12.05 -6.81 0.27
C ARG A 134 -11.23 -8.11 0.20
N ASN A 135 -10.49 -8.36 -0.88
CA ASN A 135 -9.70 -9.58 -1.09
C ASN A 135 -8.22 -9.40 -0.77
N GLY A 136 -7.68 -8.19 -0.89
CA GLY A 136 -6.27 -7.94 -0.68
C GLY A 136 -5.94 -6.48 -0.39
N GLY A 137 -4.88 -6.29 0.37
CA GLY A 137 -4.25 -5.00 0.61
C GLY A 137 -2.83 -5.02 0.08
N TYR A 138 -2.37 -3.87 -0.42
CA TYR A 138 -1.07 -3.73 -1.08
C TYR A 138 -0.41 -2.44 -0.62
N TRP A 139 0.86 -2.53 -0.22
CA TRP A 139 1.64 -1.38 0.26
C TRP A 139 2.98 -1.31 -0.45
N TRP A 140 3.32 -0.12 -0.95
CA TRP A 140 4.65 0.12 -1.50
C TRP A 140 5.74 0.06 -0.42
N SER A 141 6.91 -0.43 -0.82
CA SER A 141 8.19 -0.22 -0.13
C SER A 141 8.94 0.96 -0.76
N SER A 142 9.82 1.61 0.00
CA SER A 142 10.81 2.56 -0.54
C SER A 142 11.93 1.90 -1.33
N THR A 143 11.98 0.56 -1.36
CA THR A 143 13.01 -0.21 -2.06
C THR A 143 12.64 -0.44 -3.52
N GLU A 144 13.44 0.13 -4.42
CA GLU A 144 13.42 -0.16 -5.85
C GLU A 144 13.87 -1.60 -6.13
N LEU A 145 13.16 -2.29 -7.02
CA LEU A 145 13.59 -3.60 -7.53
C LEU A 145 14.52 -3.41 -8.72
N ASP A 146 14.08 -2.62 -9.70
CA ASP A 146 14.83 -2.27 -10.89
C ASP A 146 14.27 -0.98 -11.52
N THR A 147 14.71 -0.65 -12.74
CA THR A 147 14.27 0.55 -13.46
C THR A 147 12.74 0.63 -13.63
N TYR A 148 12.04 -0.51 -13.75
CA TYR A 148 10.60 -0.58 -14.01
C TYR A 148 9.77 -0.92 -12.77
N GLY A 149 10.36 -1.61 -11.80
CA GLY A 149 9.66 -2.21 -10.67
C GLY A 149 10.11 -1.71 -9.31
N ALA A 150 9.20 -1.80 -8.34
CA ALA A 150 9.49 -1.58 -6.93
C ALA A 150 8.87 -2.68 -6.07
N TRP A 151 9.42 -2.89 -4.88
CA TRP A 151 8.90 -3.89 -3.96
C TRP A 151 7.60 -3.44 -3.32
N ARG A 152 6.69 -4.39 -3.11
CA ARG A 152 5.43 -4.16 -2.37
C ARG A 152 5.08 -5.33 -1.48
N ARG A 153 4.45 -5.04 -0.35
CA ARG A 153 3.81 -6.05 0.52
C ARG A 153 2.38 -6.29 0.09
N ARG A 154 1.94 -7.53 0.18
CA ARG A 154 0.57 -7.96 -0.07
C ARG A 154 0.08 -8.83 1.07
N LEU A 155 -1.15 -8.54 1.49
CA LEU A 155 -1.95 -9.38 2.38
C LEU A 155 -3.16 -9.90 1.59
N SER A 156 -3.52 -11.16 1.84
CA SER A 156 -4.62 -11.85 1.17
C SER A 156 -5.71 -12.25 2.18
N TYR A 157 -6.96 -12.25 1.75
CA TYR A 157 -8.08 -12.71 2.58
C TYR A 157 -8.03 -14.22 2.85
N SER A 158 -7.47 -15.01 1.92
CA SER A 158 -7.41 -16.47 2.00
C SER A 158 -6.28 -16.99 2.88
N ASP A 159 -5.28 -16.16 3.17
CA ASP A 159 -4.00 -16.60 3.69
C ASP A 159 -3.58 -15.80 4.93
N GLY A 160 -2.80 -16.45 5.80
CA GLY A 160 -2.24 -15.85 7.01
C GLY A 160 -0.87 -15.23 6.80
N ASP A 161 -0.31 -15.31 5.59
CA ASP A 161 1.04 -14.91 5.27
C ASP A 161 1.16 -13.45 4.81
N VAL A 162 2.39 -12.93 4.83
CA VAL A 162 2.77 -11.70 4.12
C VAL A 162 3.60 -12.08 2.91
N SER A 163 3.16 -11.68 1.73
CA SER A 163 3.94 -11.89 0.51
C SER A 163 4.57 -10.60 0.01
N TRP A 164 5.78 -10.70 -0.54
CA TRP A 164 6.48 -9.60 -1.18
C TRP A 164 6.83 -9.96 -2.61
N TYR A 165 6.52 -9.05 -3.53
CA TYR A 165 6.83 -9.20 -4.94
C TYR A 165 7.18 -7.83 -5.51
N GLY A 166 7.97 -7.83 -6.58
CA GLY A 166 8.13 -6.65 -7.43
C GLY A 166 6.87 -6.41 -8.23
N ASP A 167 6.50 -5.14 -8.40
CA ASP A 167 5.43 -4.71 -9.28
C ASP A 167 5.85 -3.46 -10.04
N ILE A 168 5.24 -3.24 -11.21
CA ILE A 168 5.62 -2.10 -12.07
C ILE A 168 5.20 -0.79 -11.41
N LYS A 169 6.08 0.22 -11.47
CA LYS A 169 5.93 1.48 -10.72
C LYS A 169 4.66 2.28 -11.07
N SER A 170 3.99 1.99 -12.19
CA SER A 170 2.75 2.63 -12.63
C SER A 170 1.46 2.07 -12.01
N VAL A 171 1.48 0.93 -11.32
CA VAL A 171 0.30 0.47 -10.57
C VAL A 171 0.07 1.35 -9.34
N GLY A 172 -1.15 1.36 -8.80
CA GLY A 172 -1.52 2.15 -7.62
C GLY A 172 -1.70 1.27 -6.39
N PHE A 173 -0.89 1.49 -5.35
CA PHE A 173 -0.99 0.81 -4.05
C PHE A 173 -0.99 1.79 -2.89
N SER A 174 -1.37 1.31 -1.70
CA SER A 174 -1.38 2.12 -0.49
C SER A 174 0.05 2.42 -0.01
N VAL A 175 0.19 3.40 0.87
CA VAL A 175 1.42 3.66 1.62
C VAL A 175 1.13 3.58 3.11
N ARG A 176 2.13 3.18 3.90
CA ARG A 176 2.07 3.27 5.36
C ARG A 176 3.33 4.00 5.80
N CYS A 177 3.19 5.05 6.57
CA CYS A 177 4.33 5.81 7.09
C CYS A 177 4.74 5.25 8.46
N LEU A 178 6.04 5.17 8.70
CA LEU A 178 6.66 4.88 9.99
C LEU A 178 7.23 6.16 10.58
N ARG A 179 7.20 6.28 11.91
CA ARG A 179 7.69 7.48 12.60
C ARG A 179 9.20 7.34 12.84
N ASP A 180 9.93 8.44 12.64
CA ASP A 180 11.36 8.55 12.94
C ASP A 180 11.66 8.55 14.46
#